data_AF-A0AAW7PAJ1-F1
#
_entry.id   AF-A0AAW7PAJ1-F1
#
_cell.length_a   1.000
_cell.length_b   1.000
_cell.length_c   1.000
_cell.angle_alpha   90.00
_cell.angle_beta   90.00
_cell.angle_gamma   90.00
#
_symmetry.space_group_name_H-M   'P 1'
#
loop_
_entity.id
_entity.type
_entity.pdbx_description
1 polymer ?
#
loop_
_entity_poly.entity_id
_entity_poly.type
_entity_poly.pdbx_seq_one_letter_code
_entity_poly.pdbx_strand_id
1 'polypeptide(L)'
;MERSLKPPKQSRFVSWFLSLLFCMLNGSSLFVCGMCFTVVIIFLTTDRDVDSFVVLVFISLLSNLIISFYILIRELLYKLIHCLGYRAQPDLKVLRMRRGFDIHFPVFEKYGQDYKLLYKRRSKKLQIEYLLICLGYFCALTHIVIGYAFILRKILESLKLTFTDFARYPAFLVYMVTMIVIIMGNRSWKKITERLKARKNVTVLAVEHGYPIFATKEEA
;
A
#
# COMPACT_ATOMS: atom_id res chain seq x y z
N MET A 1 -41.34 -13.40 -14.93
CA MET A 1 -40.62 -13.10 -16.18
C MET A 1 -39.31 -12.41 -15.80
N GLU A 2 -38.28 -13.20 -15.52
CA GLU A 2 -36.99 -12.73 -15.00
C GLU A 2 -36.12 -12.33 -16.19
N ARG A 3 -36.03 -11.02 -16.47
CA ARG A 3 -35.12 -10.51 -17.51
C ARG A 3 -33.69 -10.63 -16.97
N SER A 4 -33.00 -11.68 -17.37
CA SER A 4 -31.54 -11.78 -17.35
C SER A 4 -30.95 -10.61 -18.16
N LEU A 5 -30.70 -9.48 -17.49
CA LEU A 5 -29.92 -8.37 -18.02
C LEU A 5 -28.45 -8.82 -18.04
N LYS A 6 -28.05 -9.49 -19.12
CA LYS A 6 -26.63 -9.62 -19.45
C LYS A 6 -26.03 -8.22 -19.46
N PRO A 7 -24.98 -7.93 -18.65
CA PRO A 7 -24.33 -6.63 -18.73
C PRO A 7 -23.82 -6.40 -20.15
N PRO A 8 -23.91 -5.17 -20.68
CA PRO A 8 -23.51 -4.87 -22.05
C PRO A 8 -22.08 -5.34 -22.29
N LYS A 9 -21.83 -5.91 -23.47
CA LYS A 9 -20.55 -6.49 -23.89
C LYS A 9 -19.44 -5.47 -23.66
N GLN A 10 -18.78 -5.59 -22.52
CA GLN A 10 -17.77 -4.64 -22.07
C GLN A 10 -16.61 -4.67 -23.05
N SER A 11 -16.11 -3.50 -23.46
CA SER A 11 -14.85 -3.44 -24.21
C SER A 11 -13.72 -3.92 -23.31
N ARG A 12 -13.39 -5.21 -23.42
CA ARG A 12 -12.26 -5.83 -22.70
C ARG A 12 -10.97 -5.06 -22.97
N PHE A 13 -10.85 -4.44 -24.14
CA PHE A 13 -9.71 -3.62 -24.53
C PHE A 13 -9.50 -2.40 -23.62
N VAL A 14 -10.54 -1.61 -23.35
CA VAL A 14 -10.40 -0.40 -22.51
C VAL A 14 -10.10 -0.76 -21.05
N SER A 15 -10.73 -1.82 -20.54
CA SER A 15 -10.43 -2.36 -19.20
C SER A 15 -8.96 -2.79 -19.07
N TRP A 16 -8.45 -3.52 -20.06
CA TRP A 16 -7.04 -3.93 -20.10
C TRP A 16 -6.09 -2.73 -20.22
N PHE A 17 -6.42 -1.77 -21.08
CA PHE A 17 -5.63 -0.55 -21.24
C PHE A 17 -5.53 0.25 -19.94
N LEU A 18 -6.64 0.47 -19.23
CA LEU A 18 -6.64 1.16 -17.94
C LEU A 18 -5.85 0.40 -16.87
N SER A 19 -5.92 -0.93 -16.87
CA SER A 19 -5.15 -1.77 -15.96
C SER A 19 -3.65 -1.64 -16.23
N LEU A 20 -3.24 -1.67 -17.50
CA LEU A 20 -1.85 -1.47 -17.92
C LEU A 20 -1.35 -0.07 -17.58
N LEU A 21 -2.14 0.97 -17.89
CA LEU A 21 -1.83 2.35 -17.59
C LEU A 21 -1.66 2.57 -16.08
N PHE A 22 -2.58 2.03 -15.27
CA PHE A 22 -2.47 2.06 -13.81
C PHE A 22 -1.16 1.40 -13.35
N CYS A 23 -0.83 0.21 -13.87
CA CYS A 23 0.41 -0.49 -13.53
C CYS A 23 1.65 0.32 -13.91
N MET A 24 1.67 0.94 -15.10
CA MET A 24 2.79 1.77 -15.54
C MET A 24 2.95 3.02 -14.67
N LEU A 25 1.86 3.72 -14.33
CA LEU A 25 1.91 4.93 -13.52
C LEU A 25 2.24 4.63 -12.05
N ASN A 26 1.58 3.64 -11.46
CA ASN A 26 1.84 3.23 -10.07
C ASN A 26 3.23 2.60 -9.92
N GLY A 27 3.66 1.81 -10.91
CA GLY A 27 5.00 1.24 -10.99
C GLY A 27 6.08 2.31 -11.16
N SER A 28 5.87 3.28 -12.05
CA SER A 28 6.77 4.43 -12.22
C SER A 28 6.87 5.26 -10.94
N SER A 29 5.76 5.49 -10.24
CA SER A 29 5.77 6.18 -8.94
C SER A 29 6.63 5.44 -7.91
N LEU A 30 6.48 4.11 -7.81
CA LEU A 30 7.31 3.29 -6.92
C LEU A 30 8.79 3.31 -7.34
N PHE A 31 9.08 3.25 -8.64
CA PHE A 31 10.44 3.30 -9.17
C PHE A 31 11.14 4.62 -8.85
N VAL A 32 10.49 5.76 -9.13
CA VAL A 32 11.01 7.10 -8.80
C VAL A 32 11.25 7.23 -7.30
N CYS A 33 10.30 6.77 -6.48
CA CYS A 33 10.45 6.74 -5.03
C CYS A 33 11.70 5.94 -4.58
N GLY A 34 11.90 4.73 -5.12
CA GLY A 34 13.06 3.89 -4.80
C GLY A 34 14.38 4.49 -5.28
N MET A 35 14.40 5.12 -6.45
CA MET A 35 15.59 5.81 -6.96
C MET A 35 15.96 7.02 -6.10
N CYS A 36 14.99 7.87 -5.75
CA CYS A 36 15.21 9.01 -4.85
C CYS A 36 15.77 8.55 -3.49
N PHE A 37 15.21 7.47 -2.94
CA PHE A 37 15.70 6.89 -1.69
C PHE A 37 17.14 6.40 -1.79
N THR A 38 17.48 5.70 -2.87
CA THR A 38 18.82 5.14 -3.09
C THR A 38 19.87 6.24 -3.26
N VAL A 39 19.58 7.27 -4.06
CA VAL A 39 20.49 8.40 -4.26
C VAL A 39 20.76 9.12 -2.95
N VAL A 40 19.73 9.35 -2.13
CA VAL A 40 19.89 9.97 -0.81
C VAL A 40 20.74 9.10 0.11
N ILE A 41 20.50 7.79 0.17
CA ILE A 41 21.31 6.89 0.98
C ILE A 41 22.77 6.95 0.55
N ILE A 42 23.06 6.90 -0.75
CA ILE A 42 24.44 6.98 -1.27
C ILE A 42 25.07 8.29 -0.84
N PHE A 43 24.37 9.41 -0.99
CA PHE A 43 24.89 10.72 -0.58
C PHE A 43 25.22 10.77 0.93
N LEU A 44 24.29 10.31 1.77
CA LEU A 44 24.45 10.30 3.23
C LEU A 44 25.47 9.28 3.75
N THR A 45 25.75 8.22 2.98
CA THR A 45 26.73 7.19 3.39
C THR A 45 28.12 7.43 2.81
N THR A 46 28.24 8.30 1.80
CA THR A 46 29.54 8.70 1.22
C THR A 46 30.20 9.79 2.07
N ASP A 47 29.41 10.65 2.70
CA ASP A 47 29.92 11.66 3.63
C ASP A 47 30.27 11.02 4.98
N ARG A 48 31.57 10.97 5.30
CA ARG A 48 32.09 10.30 6.51
C ARG A 48 31.90 11.12 7.77
N ASP A 49 31.55 12.40 7.66
CA ASP A 49 31.47 13.32 8.80
C ASP A 49 30.04 13.48 9.34
N VAL A 50 29.04 12.83 8.73
CA VAL A 50 27.66 12.91 9.17
C VAL A 50 27.38 11.87 10.27
N ASP A 51 26.89 12.34 11.42
CA ASP A 51 26.49 11.47 12.52
C ASP A 51 25.42 10.45 12.04
N SER A 52 25.68 9.18 12.33
CA SER A 52 24.79 8.05 12.08
C SER A 52 23.35 8.27 12.58
N PHE A 53 23.16 9.04 13.66
CA PHE A 53 21.84 9.40 14.15
C PHE A 53 21.12 10.40 13.24
N VAL A 54 21.84 11.41 12.72
CA VAL A 54 21.28 12.40 11.77
C VAL A 54 20.88 11.71 10.47
N VAL A 55 21.72 10.81 9.95
CA VAL A 55 21.40 9.99 8.77
C VAL A 55 20.15 9.16 9.00
N LEU A 56 19.99 8.56 10.19
CA LEU A 56 18.81 7.75 10.54
C LEU A 56 17.52 8.58 10.54
N VAL A 57 17.53 9.74 11.19
CA VAL A 57 16.37 10.63 11.26
C VAL A 57 15.97 11.07 9.85
N PHE A 58 16.94 11.42 9.01
CA PHE A 58 16.67 11.83 7.63
C PHE A 58 16.09 10.68 6.78
N ILE A 59 16.68 9.49 6.85
CA ILE A 59 16.18 8.29 6.16
C ILE A 59 14.75 7.98 6.63
N SER A 60 14.47 8.10 7.92
CA SER A 60 13.12 7.90 8.47
C SER A 60 12.11 8.88 7.88
N LEU A 61 12.40 10.19 7.93
CA LEU A 61 11.52 11.22 7.38
C LEU A 61 11.29 11.03 5.89
N LEU A 62 12.35 10.77 5.12
CA LEU A 62 12.25 10.54 3.69
C LEU A 62 11.44 9.29 3.36
N SER A 63 11.63 8.19 4.10
CA SER A 63 10.87 6.96 3.90
C SER A 63 9.37 7.17 4.12
N ASN A 64 8.99 7.91 5.17
CA ASN A 64 7.60 8.24 5.44
C ASN A 64 7.00 9.13 4.35
N LEU A 65 7.77 10.11 3.88
CA LEU A 65 7.36 10.99 2.80
C LEU A 65 7.09 10.19 1.53
N ILE A 66 8.01 9.29 1.17
CA ILE A 66 7.90 8.39 0.02
C ILE A 66 6.67 7.49 0.12
N ILE A 67 6.49 6.80 1.24
CA ILE A 67 5.37 5.86 1.41
C ILE A 67 4.03 6.59 1.40
N SER A 68 3.99 7.78 2.02
CA SER A 68 2.80 8.64 1.99
C SER A 68 2.46 9.08 0.57
N PHE A 69 3.44 9.58 -0.19
CA PHE A 69 3.25 9.97 -1.59
C PHE A 69 2.79 8.80 -2.44
N TYR A 70 3.40 7.63 -2.29
CA TYR A 70 3.00 6.42 -3.01
C TYR A 70 1.53 6.07 -2.76
N ILE A 71 1.09 6.04 -1.50
CA ILE A 71 -0.30 5.76 -1.14
C ILE A 71 -1.25 6.80 -1.74
N LEU A 72 -0.89 8.09 -1.68
CA LEU A 72 -1.69 9.19 -2.22
C LEU A 72 -1.80 9.13 -3.74
N ILE A 73 -0.69 8.90 -4.45
CA ILE A 73 -0.68 8.78 -5.92
C ILE A 73 -1.54 7.59 -6.35
N ARG A 74 -1.40 6.46 -5.68
CA ARG A 74 -2.21 5.27 -5.95
C ARG A 74 -3.71 5.54 -5.76
N GLU A 75 -4.10 6.21 -4.68
CA GLU A 75 -5.49 6.59 -4.40
C GLU A 75 -6.02 7.61 -5.42
N LEU A 76 -5.18 8.56 -5.83
CA LEU A 76 -5.50 9.52 -6.88
C LEU A 76 -5.74 8.82 -8.23
N LEU A 77 -4.89 7.86 -8.60
CA LEU A 77 -5.05 7.06 -9.81
C LEU A 77 -6.37 6.31 -9.83
N TYR A 78 -6.77 5.68 -8.70
CA TYR A 78 -8.08 5.04 -8.60
C TYR A 78 -9.23 6.03 -8.81
N LYS A 79 -9.15 7.23 -8.23
CA LYS A 79 -10.15 8.29 -8.42
C LYS A 79 -10.20 8.82 -9.85
N LEU A 80 -9.05 8.96 -10.52
CA LEU A 80 -8.99 9.36 -11.93
C LEU A 80 -9.67 8.32 -12.81
N ILE A 81 -9.40 7.03 -12.59
CA ILE A 81 -10.04 5.95 -13.33
C ILE A 81 -11.55 5.89 -13.03
N HIS A 82 -11.94 6.17 -11.78
CA HIS A 82 -13.34 6.35 -11.42
C HIS A 82 -13.99 7.50 -12.18
N CYS A 83 -13.33 8.65 -12.35
CA CYS A 83 -13.84 9.76 -13.16
C CYS A 83 -14.03 9.36 -14.64
N LEU A 84 -13.26 8.39 -15.15
CA LEU A 84 -13.43 7.83 -16.51
C LEU A 84 -14.61 6.84 -16.61
N GLY A 85 -15.35 6.60 -15.53
CA GLY A 85 -16.51 5.70 -15.52
C GLY A 85 -16.20 4.24 -15.18
N TYR A 86 -15.03 3.97 -14.60
CA TYR A 86 -14.56 2.62 -14.28
C TYR A 86 -14.29 2.45 -12.79
N ARG A 87 -14.68 1.32 -12.21
CA ARG A 87 -14.34 0.95 -10.83
C ARG A 87 -13.33 -0.19 -10.82
N ALA A 88 -12.49 -0.26 -9.79
CA ALA A 88 -11.65 -1.43 -9.59
C ALA A 88 -12.48 -2.60 -9.06
N GLN A 89 -12.20 -3.81 -9.54
CA GLN A 89 -12.77 -5.02 -8.93
C GLN A 89 -12.27 -5.17 -7.47
N PRO A 90 -13.09 -5.79 -6.60
CA PRO A 90 -12.69 -6.08 -5.22
C PRO A 90 -11.51 -7.06 -5.18
N ASP A 91 -11.53 -8.06 -6.05
CA ASP A 91 -10.49 -9.08 -6.16
C ASP A 91 -9.49 -8.70 -7.26
N LEU A 92 -8.20 -8.74 -6.92
CA LEU A 92 -7.14 -8.60 -7.90
C LEU A 92 -7.09 -9.86 -8.77
N LYS A 93 -7.07 -9.69 -10.09
CA LYS A 93 -6.95 -10.82 -11.00
C LYS A 93 -5.54 -11.37 -10.92
N VAL A 94 -5.44 -12.65 -10.58
CA VAL A 94 -4.15 -13.34 -10.46
C VAL A 94 -3.65 -13.74 -11.85
N LEU A 95 -2.53 -13.16 -12.27
CA LEU A 95 -1.77 -13.67 -13.39
C LEU A 95 -0.82 -14.74 -12.85
N ARG A 96 -1.21 -16.01 -13.01
CA ARG A 96 -0.39 -17.15 -12.58
C ARG A 96 0.85 -17.23 -13.46
N MET A 97 2.01 -16.90 -12.91
CA MET A 97 3.30 -17.15 -13.56
C MET A 97 3.79 -18.57 -13.25
N ARG A 98 4.55 -19.16 -14.17
CA ARG A 98 5.04 -20.56 -14.12
C ARG A 98 5.93 -20.92 -12.90
N ARG A 99 6.28 -19.97 -12.04
CA ARG A 99 7.20 -20.13 -10.88
C ARG A 99 6.63 -19.64 -9.55
N GLY A 100 5.31 -19.57 -9.39
CA GLY A 100 4.68 -19.19 -8.11
C GLY A 100 4.74 -17.69 -7.76
N PHE A 101 5.18 -16.85 -8.70
CA PHE A 101 5.03 -15.39 -8.61
C PHE A 101 3.66 -14.99 -9.17
N ASP A 102 2.63 -15.15 -8.35
CA ASP A 102 1.27 -14.69 -8.69
C ASP A 102 1.24 -13.16 -8.66
N ILE A 103 1.12 -12.53 -9.83
CA ILE A 103 1.03 -11.08 -9.91
C ILE A 103 -0.46 -10.70 -9.81
N HIS A 104 -0.78 -9.96 -8.76
CA HIS A 104 -2.11 -9.42 -8.52
C HIS A 104 -2.31 -8.14 -9.34
N PHE A 105 -3.14 -8.21 -10.38
CA PHE A 105 -3.46 -7.08 -11.23
C PHE A 105 -4.81 -6.44 -10.87
N PRO A 106 -4.89 -5.12 -10.68
CA PRO A 106 -6.17 -4.44 -10.55
C PRO A 106 -6.88 -4.50 -11.89
N VAL A 107 -8.10 -5.03 -11.90
CA VAL A 107 -8.95 -5.09 -13.10
C VAL A 107 -10.05 -4.05 -12.97
N PHE A 108 -10.22 -3.27 -14.02
CA PHE A 108 -11.20 -2.18 -14.05
C PHE A 108 -12.45 -2.56 -14.83
N GLU A 109 -13.61 -2.28 -14.26
CA GLU A 109 -14.91 -2.52 -14.88
C GLU A 109 -15.71 -1.24 -15.03
N LYS A 110 -16.39 -1.10 -16.17
CA LYS A 110 -17.29 0.04 -16.38
C LYS A 110 -18.44 -0.07 -15.40
N TYR A 111 -18.64 0.94 -14.57
CA TYR A 111 -19.66 0.86 -13.53
C TYR A 111 -21.05 1.27 -14.04
N GLY A 112 -22.08 0.58 -13.52
CA GLY A 112 -23.49 0.84 -13.84
C GLY A 112 -24.15 1.91 -12.96
N GLN A 113 -25.44 2.15 -13.17
CA GLN A 113 -26.23 3.09 -12.36
C GLN A 113 -26.35 2.66 -10.89
N ASP A 114 -26.49 1.36 -10.63
CA ASP A 114 -26.59 0.81 -9.26
C ASP A 114 -25.35 1.16 -8.44
N TYR A 115 -24.18 1.06 -9.06
CA TYR A 115 -22.92 1.44 -8.44
C TYR A 115 -22.80 2.96 -8.23
N LYS A 116 -23.30 3.80 -9.16
CA LYS A 116 -23.35 5.26 -8.95
C LYS A 116 -24.18 5.62 -7.72
N LEU A 117 -25.32 4.97 -7.54
CA LEU A 117 -26.20 5.17 -6.39
C LEU A 117 -25.50 4.74 -5.10
N LEU A 118 -24.87 3.56 -5.09
CA LEU A 118 -24.07 3.07 -3.97
C LEU A 118 -22.94 4.05 -3.62
N TYR A 119 -22.17 4.48 -4.62
CA TYR A 119 -21.04 5.38 -4.44
C TYR A 119 -21.49 6.77 -3.96
N LYS A 120 -22.70 7.21 -4.29
CA LYS A 120 -23.29 8.47 -3.78
C LYS A 120 -23.65 8.40 -2.29
N ARG A 121 -24.02 7.23 -1.78
CA ARG A 121 -24.30 7.00 -0.34
C ARG A 121 -23.05 6.91 0.55
N ARG A 122 -21.85 6.93 -0.05
CA ARG A 122 -20.62 6.82 0.73
C ARG A 122 -20.41 8.05 1.62
N SER A 123 -19.92 7.81 2.83
CA SER A 123 -19.50 8.88 3.73
C SER A 123 -18.10 9.35 3.38
N LYS A 124 -17.97 10.56 2.81
CA LYS A 124 -16.66 11.17 2.51
C LYS A 124 -15.79 11.33 3.76
N LYS A 125 -16.41 11.61 4.90
CA LYS A 125 -15.71 11.76 6.19
C LYS A 125 -15.05 10.44 6.61
N LEU A 126 -15.77 9.33 6.57
CA LEU A 126 -15.22 8.00 6.89
C LEU A 126 -14.14 7.56 5.90
N GLN A 127 -14.28 7.93 4.61
CA GLN A 127 -13.24 7.65 3.60
C GLN A 127 -11.94 8.40 3.89
N ILE A 128 -12.02 9.69 4.25
CA ILE A 128 -10.85 10.48 4.63
C ILE A 128 -10.24 9.95 5.93
N GLU A 129 -11.06 9.62 6.93
CA GLU A 129 -10.59 9.02 8.18
C GLU A 129 -9.83 7.71 7.90
N TYR A 130 -10.40 6.84 7.06
CA TYR A 130 -9.75 5.59 6.68
C TYR A 130 -8.41 5.81 5.97
N LEU A 131 -8.33 6.79 5.07
CA LEU A 131 -7.08 7.16 4.40
C LEU A 131 -6.03 7.66 5.41
N LEU A 132 -6.43 8.49 6.37
CA LEU A 132 -5.53 8.99 7.42
C LEU A 132 -5.03 7.86 8.32
N ILE A 133 -5.90 6.89 8.65
CA ILE A 133 -5.50 5.69 9.40
C ILE A 133 -4.52 4.83 8.58
N CYS A 134 -4.75 4.68 7.27
CA CYS A 134 -3.80 4.01 6.38
C CYS A 134 -2.42 4.69 6.45
N LEU A 135 -2.39 6.01 6.22
CA LEU A 135 -1.15 6.79 6.22
C LEU A 135 -0.43 6.69 7.56
N GLY A 136 -1.13 6.94 8.67
CA GLY A 136 -0.55 6.87 10.01
C GLY A 136 0.00 5.46 10.33
N TYR A 137 -0.72 4.41 9.93
CA TYR A 137 -0.28 3.03 10.12
C TYR A 137 1.02 2.72 9.36
N PHE A 138 1.09 3.06 8.07
CA PHE A 138 2.30 2.80 7.28
C PHE A 138 3.48 3.67 7.72
N CYS A 139 3.25 4.91 8.13
CA CYS A 139 4.29 5.75 8.70
C CYS A 139 4.83 5.18 10.02
N ALA A 140 3.95 4.71 10.91
CA ALA A 140 4.37 4.09 12.16
C ALA A 140 5.17 2.80 11.92
N LEU A 141 4.71 1.95 11.00
CA LEU A 141 5.41 0.72 10.64
C LEU A 141 6.82 1.00 10.10
N THR A 142 6.96 2.04 9.28
CA THR A 142 8.24 2.47 8.70
C THR A 142 9.23 2.89 9.79
N HIS A 143 8.78 3.68 10.77
CA HIS A 143 9.62 4.05 11.92
C HIS A 143 10.06 2.84 12.73
N ILE A 144 9.17 1.87 12.97
CA ILE A 144 9.50 0.65 13.70
C ILE A 144 10.59 -0.15 12.98
N VAL A 145 10.45 -0.32 11.66
CA VAL A 145 11.43 -1.06 10.84
C VAL A 145 12.79 -0.35 10.83
N ILE A 146 12.80 0.96 10.64
CA ILE A 146 14.04 1.76 10.59
C ILE A 146 14.72 1.79 11.97
N GLY A 147 13.97 2.01 13.04
CA GLY A 147 14.48 1.96 14.40
C GLY A 147 15.06 0.60 14.77
N TYR A 148 14.39 -0.49 14.37
CA TYR A 148 14.89 -1.85 14.57
C TYR A 148 16.20 -2.10 13.81
N ALA A 149 16.27 -1.72 12.53
CA ALA A 149 17.47 -1.88 11.71
C ALA A 149 18.68 -1.12 12.31
N PHE A 150 18.45 0.06 12.88
CA PHE A 150 19.49 0.84 13.55
C PHE A 150 20.00 0.19 14.83
N ILE A 151 19.09 -0.24 15.72
CA ILE A 151 19.47 -0.95 16.96
C ILE A 151 20.29 -2.19 16.62
N LEU A 152 19.85 -2.97 15.64
CA LEU A 152 20.55 -4.16 15.21
C LEU A 152 21.95 -3.84 14.67
N ARG A 153 22.09 -2.78 13.85
CA ARG A 153 23.41 -2.31 13.40
C ARG A 153 24.33 -1.96 14.57
N LYS A 154 23.84 -1.23 15.58
CA LYS A 154 24.63 -0.85 16.76
C LYS A 154 25.05 -2.05 17.60
N ILE A 155 24.18 -3.04 17.76
CA ILE A 155 24.50 -4.30 18.45
C ILE A 155 25.57 -5.08 17.65
N LEU A 156 25.47 -5.11 16.32
CA LEU A 156 26.48 -5.78 15.49
C LEU A 156 27.85 -5.05 15.56
N GLU A 157 27.84 -3.72 15.53
CA GLU A 157 29.05 -2.89 15.71
C GLU A 157 29.71 -3.15 17.07
N SER A 158 28.93 -3.25 18.16
CA SER A 158 29.48 -3.51 19.50
C SER A 158 30.05 -4.92 19.67
N LEU A 159 29.53 -5.90 18.91
CA LEU A 159 30.02 -7.28 18.90
C LEU A 159 31.27 -7.49 18.03
N LYS A 160 31.80 -6.45 17.37
CA LYS A 160 33.00 -6.49 16.50
C LYS A 160 32.97 -7.60 15.41
N LEU A 161 31.79 -8.00 14.96
CA LEU A 161 31.64 -8.99 13.89
C LEU A 161 32.13 -8.38 12.55
N THR A 162 33.08 -9.04 11.88
CA THR A 162 33.62 -8.59 10.58
C THR A 162 32.72 -8.97 9.41
N PHE A 163 32.84 -8.24 8.29
CA PHE A 163 32.00 -8.38 7.08
C PHE A 163 31.97 -9.80 6.47
N THR A 164 32.97 -10.64 6.77
CA THR A 164 33.07 -12.04 6.33
C THR A 164 32.18 -13.00 7.15
N ASP A 165 31.97 -12.76 8.44
CA ASP A 165 30.98 -13.47 9.28
C ASP A 165 29.56 -12.87 9.10
N PHE A 166 29.50 -11.64 8.60
CA PHE A 166 28.30 -10.82 8.35
C PHE A 166 27.37 -11.40 7.27
N ALA A 167 27.90 -12.21 6.34
CA ALA A 167 27.18 -12.68 5.17
C ALA A 167 26.13 -13.78 5.45
N ARG A 168 26.14 -14.45 6.62
CA ARG A 168 25.23 -15.58 6.91
C ARG A 168 24.31 -15.42 8.11
N TYR A 169 24.79 -14.93 9.26
CA TYR A 169 23.98 -14.92 10.49
C TYR A 169 23.17 -13.63 10.70
N PRO A 170 23.75 -12.41 10.58
CA PRO A 170 23.02 -11.16 10.76
C PRO A 170 21.98 -10.92 9.68
N ALA A 171 22.31 -11.18 8.40
CA ALA A 171 21.37 -11.03 7.29
C ALA A 171 20.14 -11.93 7.45
N PHE A 172 20.33 -13.15 7.97
CA PHE A 172 19.23 -14.05 8.30
C PHE A 172 18.39 -13.53 9.46
N LEU A 173 19.00 -13.00 10.52
CA LEU A 173 18.27 -12.38 11.64
C LEU A 173 17.50 -11.13 11.21
N VAL A 174 18.12 -10.23 10.43
CA VAL A 174 17.45 -9.07 9.82
C VAL A 174 16.25 -9.53 9.02
N TYR A 175 16.44 -10.52 8.14
CA TYR A 175 15.37 -11.06 7.31
C TYR A 175 14.23 -11.66 8.14
N MET A 176 14.56 -12.50 9.13
CA MET A 176 13.57 -13.13 10.02
C MET A 176 12.79 -12.08 10.81
N VAL A 177 13.45 -11.08 11.39
CA VAL A 177 12.73 -10.03 12.11
C VAL A 177 11.92 -9.14 11.18
N THR A 178 12.42 -8.85 9.98
CA THR A 178 11.65 -8.12 8.96
C THR A 178 10.38 -8.90 8.58
N MET A 179 10.48 -10.21 8.39
CA MET A 179 9.32 -11.07 8.13
C MET A 179 8.33 -11.08 9.31
N ILE A 180 8.84 -11.17 10.55
CA ILE A 180 8.00 -11.09 11.76
C ILE A 180 7.27 -9.76 11.84
N VAL A 181 7.96 -8.63 11.61
CA VAL A 181 7.37 -7.29 11.62
C VAL A 181 6.32 -7.15 10.52
N ILE A 182 6.55 -7.68 9.32
CA ILE A 182 5.56 -7.69 8.23
C ILE A 182 4.32 -8.52 8.63
N ILE A 183 4.51 -9.72 9.19
CA ILE A 183 3.41 -10.59 9.62
C ILE A 183 2.59 -9.94 10.74
N MET A 184 3.27 -9.41 11.77
CA MET A 184 2.64 -8.69 12.89
C MET A 184 1.93 -7.43 12.41
N GLY A 185 2.54 -6.70 11.48
CA GLY A 185 1.94 -5.57 10.80
C GLY A 185 0.63 -5.97 10.13
N ASN A 186 0.66 -6.95 9.23
CA ASN A 186 -0.54 -7.41 8.52
C ASN A 186 -1.67 -7.85 9.47
N ARG A 187 -1.34 -8.55 10.56
CA ARG A 187 -2.31 -8.92 11.61
C ARG A 187 -2.90 -7.68 12.30
N SER A 188 -2.07 -6.69 12.60
CA SER A 188 -2.48 -5.43 13.25
C SER A 188 -3.37 -4.61 12.32
N TRP A 189 -3.01 -4.52 11.04
CA TRP A 189 -3.81 -3.87 10.00
C TRP A 189 -5.21 -4.49 9.88
N LYS A 190 -5.27 -5.84 9.87
CA LYS A 190 -6.55 -6.56 9.84
C LYS A 190 -7.42 -6.21 11.06
N LYS A 191 -6.85 -6.21 12.27
CA LYS A 191 -7.57 -5.82 13.49
C LYS A 191 -8.07 -4.37 13.46
N ILE A 192 -7.26 -3.42 12.99
CA ILE A 192 -7.66 -2.02 12.85
C ILE A 192 -8.84 -1.91 11.89
N THR A 193 -8.75 -2.58 10.73
CA THR A 193 -9.80 -2.58 9.72
C THR A 193 -11.10 -3.20 10.24
N GLU A 194 -11.02 -4.31 10.97
CA GLU A 194 -12.18 -4.95 11.60
C GLU A 194 -12.84 -4.06 12.66
N ARG A 195 -12.04 -3.41 13.51
CA ARG A 195 -12.55 -2.44 14.50
C ARG A 195 -13.25 -1.26 13.85
N LEU A 196 -12.73 -0.76 12.73
CA LEU A 196 -13.37 0.32 11.98
C LEU A 196 -14.72 -0.11 11.40
N LYS A 197 -14.78 -1.32 10.83
CA LYS A 197 -16.01 -1.91 10.30
C LYS A 197 -17.06 -2.17 11.38
N ALA A 198 -16.63 -2.51 12.61
CA ALA A 198 -17.52 -2.80 13.73
C ALA A 198 -18.06 -1.55 14.46
N ARG A 199 -17.64 -0.34 14.08
CA ARG A 199 -18.14 0.90 14.71
C ARG A 199 -19.66 1.02 14.55
N LYS A 200 -20.34 1.42 15.63
CA LYS A 200 -21.81 1.43 15.73
C LYS A 200 -22.50 2.12 14.55
N ASN A 201 -21.91 3.19 14.00
CA ASN A 201 -22.52 4.02 12.95
C ASN A 201 -21.97 3.76 11.54
N VAL A 202 -21.15 2.72 11.35
CA VAL A 202 -20.49 2.44 10.06
C VAL A 202 -21.14 1.25 9.38
N THR A 203 -21.38 1.36 8.08
CA THR A 203 -21.76 0.25 7.18
C THR A 203 -20.75 0.15 6.05
N VAL A 204 -20.42 -1.07 5.64
CA VAL A 204 -19.59 -1.32 4.46
C VAL A 204 -20.51 -1.60 3.29
N LEU A 205 -20.53 -0.69 2.32
CA LEU A 205 -21.36 -0.80 1.13
C LEU A 205 -20.76 -1.76 0.10
N ALA A 206 -19.45 -1.68 -0.10
CA ALA A 206 -18.71 -2.48 -1.08
C ALA A 206 -17.22 -2.51 -0.71
N VAL A 207 -16.44 -3.29 -1.46
CA VAL A 207 -14.97 -3.26 -1.43
C VAL A 207 -14.50 -2.92 -2.83
N GLU A 208 -13.52 -2.02 -2.91
CA GLU A 208 -12.92 -1.54 -4.13
C GLU A 208 -11.41 -1.60 -3.97
N HIS A 209 -10.69 -2.26 -4.87
CA HIS A 209 -9.22 -2.40 -4.81
C HIS A 209 -8.68 -2.78 -3.41
N GLY A 210 -9.37 -3.69 -2.72
CA GLY A 210 -9.03 -4.12 -1.35
C GLY A 210 -9.40 -3.15 -0.22
N TYR A 211 -10.00 -2.00 -0.51
CA TYR A 211 -10.45 -0.99 0.46
C TYR A 211 -11.98 -0.92 0.58
N PRO A 212 -12.52 -0.84 1.82
CA PRO A 212 -13.95 -0.77 2.06
C PRO A 212 -14.55 0.61 1.72
N ILE A 213 -15.70 0.61 1.05
CA ILE A 213 -16.55 1.79 0.86
C ILE A 213 -17.48 1.90 2.07
N PHE A 214 -17.20 2.87 2.94
CA PHE A 214 -18.02 3.17 4.11
C PHE A 214 -19.18 4.11 3.83
N ALA A 215 -20.31 3.85 4.49
CA ALA A 215 -21.42 4.78 4.69
C ALA A 215 -21.78 4.88 6.18
N THR A 216 -22.54 5.91 6.54
CA THR A 216 -23.15 6.00 7.87
C THR A 216 -24.46 5.21 7.89
N LYS A 217 -24.81 4.58 9.02
CA LYS A 217 -26.08 3.84 9.15
C LYS A 217 -27.33 4.69 8.93
N GLU A 218 -27.22 6.00 9.10
CA GLU A 218 -28.31 6.95 8.86
C GLU A 218 -28.52 7.24 7.36
N GLU A 219 -27.51 6.97 6.52
CA GLU A 219 -27.52 7.25 5.07
C GLU A 219 -27.53 5.97 4.20
N ALA A 220 -27.47 4.79 4.82
CA ALA A 220 -27.35 3.48 4.16
C ALA A 220 -28.71 2.87 3.78
#